data_AF-A0A7J9PFI3-F1
#
_entry.id   AF-A0A7J9PFI3-F1
#
_cell.length_a   1.000
_cell.length_b   1.000
_cell.length_c   1.000
_cell.angle_alpha   90.00
_cell.angle_beta   90.00
_cell.angle_gamma   90.00
#
_symmetry.space_group_name_H-M   'P 1'
#
loop_
_entity.id
_entity.type
_entity.pdbx_description
1 polymer ?
#
loop_
_entity_poly.entity_id
_entity_poly.type
_entity_poly.pdbx_seq_one_letter_code
_entity_poly.pdbx_strand_id
1 'polypeptide(L)'
;MIFAVRTTTGQEKNVAESLASKAEKENLEVFSILATEDLKGYILIEAANKGALDDLVRKSFKVKGIVPGETSVSELDHLLTPTKIIEHIDKGDIVELVGGPFKGERARVTRVDKHKEEVTLELIDAAVPIPITVGVEQVKIVSKQD
;
A
#
# COMPACT_ATOMS: atom_id res chain seq x y z
N MET A 1 12.01 -4.73 18.97
CA MET A 1 12.88 -3.88 18.13
C MET A 1 12.49 -4.12 16.68
N ILE A 2 12.46 -3.09 15.83
CA ILE A 2 12.09 -3.25 14.42
C ILE A 2 13.33 -3.05 13.55
N PHE A 3 13.54 -3.97 12.60
CA PHE A 3 14.71 -4.00 11.73
C PHE A 3 14.29 -4.06 10.27
N ALA A 4 15.03 -3.36 9.41
CA ALA A 4 14.87 -3.47 7.97
C ALA A 4 15.78 -4.56 7.40
N VAL A 5 15.20 -5.46 6.59
CA VAL A 5 15.92 -6.54 5.91
C VAL A 5 15.78 -6.37 4.41
N ARG A 6 16.92 -6.33 3.71
CA ARG A 6 16.97 -6.26 2.25
C ARG A 6 16.56 -7.59 1.64
N THR A 7 15.72 -7.54 0.63
CA THR A 7 15.25 -8.69 -0.14
C THR A 7 15.51 -8.49 -1.63
N THR A 8 15.23 -9.52 -2.43
CA THR A 8 15.09 -9.33 -3.88
C THR A 8 13.79 -8.60 -4.18
N THR A 9 13.87 -7.50 -4.94
CA THR A 9 12.71 -6.70 -5.35
C THR A 9 11.65 -7.57 -6.02
N GLY A 10 10.38 -7.38 -5.65
CA GLY A 10 9.24 -8.16 -6.13
C GLY A 10 9.13 -9.55 -5.49
N GLN A 11 9.86 -9.82 -4.40
CA GLN A 11 9.81 -11.07 -3.63
C GLN A 11 9.57 -10.82 -2.14
N GLU A 12 9.25 -9.59 -1.75
CA GLU A 12 9.08 -9.15 -0.36
C GLU A 12 8.06 -10.02 0.36
N LYS A 13 6.87 -10.22 -0.23
CA LYS A 13 5.81 -11.07 0.32
C LYS A 13 6.24 -12.53 0.47
N ASN A 14 6.82 -13.11 -0.59
CA ASN A 14 7.28 -14.52 -0.56
C ASN A 14 8.38 -14.74 0.49
N VAL A 15 9.30 -13.78 0.63
CA VAL A 15 10.35 -13.82 1.66
C VAL A 15 9.72 -13.70 3.05
N ALA A 16 8.79 -12.76 3.24
CA ALA A 16 8.09 -12.59 4.51
C ALA A 16 7.36 -13.87 4.95
N GLU A 17 6.58 -14.49 4.06
CA GLU A 17 5.89 -15.76 4.33
C GLU A 17 6.87 -16.89 4.66
N SER A 18 7.95 -17.04 3.88
CA SER A 18 8.97 -18.06 4.15
C SER A 18 9.68 -17.84 5.49
N LEU A 19 9.93 -16.59 5.89
CA LEU A 19 10.55 -16.28 7.16
C LEU A 19 9.58 -16.48 8.32
N ALA A 20 8.30 -16.12 8.16
CA ALA A 20 7.28 -16.38 9.17
C ALA A 20 7.18 -17.87 9.49
N SER A 21 7.09 -18.74 8.46
CA SER A 21 7.07 -20.19 8.66
C SER A 21 8.35 -20.72 9.33
N LYS A 22 9.51 -20.12 9.04
CA LYS A 22 10.76 -20.48 9.69
C LYS A 22 10.78 -20.07 11.16
N ALA A 23 10.33 -18.85 11.47
CA ALA A 23 10.26 -18.32 12.83
C ALA A 23 9.38 -19.20 13.74
N GLU A 24 8.21 -19.61 13.24
CA GLU A 24 7.31 -20.53 13.96
C GLU A 24 7.96 -21.90 14.17
N LYS A 25 8.54 -22.47 13.11
CA LYS A 25 9.16 -23.81 13.16
C LYS A 25 10.35 -23.88 14.12
N GLU A 26 11.17 -22.82 14.16
CA GLU A 26 12.37 -22.73 14.98
C GLU A 26 12.10 -22.06 16.35
N ASN A 27 10.85 -21.67 16.61
CA ASN A 27 10.41 -20.98 17.83
C ASN A 27 11.28 -19.76 18.18
N LEU A 28 11.54 -18.93 17.16
CA LEU A 28 12.36 -17.73 17.28
C LEU A 28 11.53 -16.58 17.88
N GLU A 29 12.20 -15.67 18.60
CA GLU A 29 11.59 -14.49 19.22
C GLU A 29 11.33 -13.37 18.19
N VAL A 30 10.52 -13.68 17.19
CA VAL A 30 10.09 -12.80 16.10
C VAL A 30 8.60 -12.59 16.25
N PHE A 31 8.18 -11.33 16.38
CA PHE A 31 6.79 -10.97 16.72
C PHE A 31 5.97 -10.66 15.48
N SER A 32 6.56 -10.00 14.48
CA SER A 32 5.86 -9.61 13.26
C SER A 32 6.81 -9.42 12.08
N ILE A 33 6.27 -9.59 10.87
CA ILE A 33 6.96 -9.30 9.60
C ILE A 33 6.01 -8.47 8.72
N LEU A 34 6.43 -7.28 8.31
CA LEU A 34 5.70 -6.40 7.41
C LEU A 34 6.33 -6.41 6.02
N ALA A 35 5.53 -6.75 5.02
CA ALA A 35 5.80 -6.53 3.61
C ALA A 35 4.73 -5.59 3.05
N THR A 36 5.15 -4.43 2.53
CA THR A 36 4.27 -3.41 1.94
C THR A 36 4.76 -3.05 0.54
N GLU A 37 3.84 -2.66 -0.35
CA GLU A 37 4.14 -2.21 -1.70
C GLU A 37 4.90 -0.87 -1.72
N ASP A 38 4.74 -0.07 -0.66
CA ASP A 38 5.43 1.22 -0.49
C ASP A 38 6.94 1.06 -0.26
N LEU A 39 7.39 -0.15 0.13
CA LEU A 39 8.79 -0.42 0.48
C LEU A 39 9.39 -1.54 -0.39
N LYS A 40 9.74 -1.17 -1.63
CA LYS A 40 10.32 -2.11 -2.61
C LYS A 40 11.72 -2.58 -2.23
N GLY A 41 11.93 -3.90 -2.22
CA GLY A 41 13.20 -4.56 -1.95
C GLY A 41 13.55 -4.68 -0.46
N TYR A 42 12.60 -4.39 0.43
CA TYR A 42 12.80 -4.54 1.87
C TYR A 42 11.56 -5.13 2.54
N ILE A 43 11.77 -5.71 3.71
CA ILE A 43 10.73 -6.07 4.67
C ILE A 43 11.14 -5.53 6.04
N LEU A 44 10.16 -5.27 6.90
CA LEU A 44 10.40 -4.89 8.29
C LEU A 44 10.11 -6.08 9.18
N ILE A 45 10.99 -6.35 10.13
CA ILE A 45 10.86 -7.49 11.04
C ILE A 45 10.96 -6.96 12.47
N GLU A 46 9.94 -7.28 13.26
CA GLU A 46 9.93 -7.02 14.69
C GLU A 46 10.43 -8.26 15.43
N ALA A 47 11.50 -8.10 16.21
CA ALA A 47 12.09 -9.18 16.99
C ALA A 47 12.52 -8.69 18.39
N ALA A 48 12.70 -9.64 19.32
CA ALA A 48 13.15 -9.34 20.67
C ALA A 48 14.55 -8.72 20.70
N ASN A 49 15.43 -9.19 19.81
CA ASN A 49 16.82 -8.73 19.72
C ASN A 49 17.42 -9.05 18.34
N LYS A 50 18.62 -8.52 18.09
CA LYS A 50 19.35 -8.76 16.83
C LYS A 50 19.75 -10.23 16.64
N GLY A 51 19.95 -10.99 17.71
CA GLY A 51 20.29 -12.41 17.64
C GLY A 51 19.16 -13.24 17.00
N ALA A 52 17.93 -13.05 17.47
CA ALA A 52 16.74 -13.68 16.90
C ALA A 52 16.57 -13.35 15.40
N LEU A 53 16.86 -12.09 15.02
CA LEU A 53 16.86 -11.69 13.61
C LEU A 53 17.96 -12.36 12.79
N ASP A 54 19.19 -12.39 13.31
CA ASP A 54 20.35 -13.01 12.65
C ASP A 54 20.09 -14.51 12.39
N ASP A 55 19.47 -15.21 13.35
CA ASP A 55 19.08 -16.61 13.22
C ASP A 55 17.97 -16.81 12.18
N LEU A 56 16.96 -15.92 12.20
CA LEU A 56 15.87 -15.92 11.23
C LEU A 56 16.37 -15.77 9.79
N VAL A 57 17.25 -14.82 9.52
CA VAL A 57 17.71 -14.53 8.15
C VAL A 57 18.84 -15.46 7.68
N ARG A 58 19.45 -16.22 8.58
CA ARG A 58 20.56 -17.13 8.26
C ARG A 58 20.13 -18.18 7.23
N LYS A 59 20.88 -18.23 6.12
CA LYS A 59 20.64 -19.14 4.97
C LYS A 59 19.24 -19.00 4.34
N SER A 60 18.59 -17.86 4.54
CA SER A 60 17.25 -17.62 3.98
C SER A 60 17.35 -17.18 2.52
N PHE A 61 16.50 -17.77 1.68
CA PHE A 61 16.50 -17.50 0.25
C PHE A 61 16.03 -16.08 -0.07
N LYS A 62 16.65 -15.42 -1.05
CA LYS A 62 16.32 -14.06 -1.51
C LYS A 62 16.42 -12.95 -0.44
N VAL A 63 17.00 -13.25 0.72
CA VAL A 63 17.43 -12.25 1.69
C VAL A 63 18.85 -11.77 1.31
N LYS A 64 19.04 -10.46 1.22
CA LYS A 64 20.32 -9.82 0.83
C LYS A 64 21.10 -9.24 1.99
N GLY A 65 20.49 -9.16 3.18
CA GLY A 65 21.15 -8.77 4.42
C GLY A 65 20.36 -7.76 5.23
N ILE A 66 20.77 -7.58 6.48
CA ILE A 66 20.15 -6.65 7.42
C ILE A 66 20.68 -5.23 7.16
N VAL A 67 19.83 -4.22 7.34
CA VAL A 67 20.22 -2.80 7.34
C VAL A 67 20.74 -2.44 8.73
N PRO A 68 21.87 -1.72 8.86
CA PRO A 68 22.37 -1.30 10.17
C PRO A 68 21.37 -0.38 10.90
N GLY A 69 21.19 -0.61 12.20
CA GLY A 69 20.30 0.18 13.04
C GLY A 69 18.94 -0.47 13.26
N GLU A 70 18.11 0.22 14.04
CA GLU A 70 16.71 -0.12 14.31
C GLU A 70 15.82 1.07 13.97
N THR A 71 14.53 0.81 13.76
CA THR A 71 13.50 1.84 13.55
C THR A 71 12.43 1.75 14.63
N SER A 72 11.66 2.81 14.80
CA SER A 72 10.57 2.91 15.77
C SER A 72 9.21 2.81 15.09
N VAL A 73 8.17 2.39 15.82
CA VAL A 73 6.80 2.35 15.27
C VAL A 73 6.36 3.71 14.74
N SER A 74 6.71 4.80 15.42
CA SER A 74 6.40 6.17 15.00
C SER A 74 7.01 6.56 13.65
N GLU A 75 8.18 6.00 13.29
CA GLU A 75 8.76 6.22 11.97
C GLU A 75 7.99 5.46 10.87
N LEU A 76 7.22 4.43 11.23
CA LEU A 76 6.46 3.59 10.32
C LEU A 76 5.00 4.01 10.16
N ASP A 77 4.52 5.04 10.87
CA ASP A 77 3.11 5.46 10.86
C ASP A 77 2.56 5.68 9.43
N HIS A 78 3.39 6.24 8.54
CA HIS A 78 3.04 6.47 7.14
C HIS A 78 2.90 5.18 6.32
N LEU A 79 3.58 4.10 6.71
CA LEU A 79 3.46 2.77 6.07
C LEU A 79 2.31 1.96 6.65
N LEU A 80 1.94 2.23 7.90
CA LEU A 80 0.83 1.55 8.60
C LEU A 80 -0.53 2.19 8.30
N THR A 81 -0.53 3.37 7.68
CA THR A 81 -1.73 4.10 7.31
C THR A 81 -1.81 4.26 5.79
N PRO A 82 -2.20 3.22 5.02
CA PRO A 82 -2.48 3.38 3.61
C PRO A 82 -3.66 4.36 3.47
N THR A 83 -3.36 5.61 3.11
CA THR A 83 -4.40 6.60 2.83
C THR A 83 -5.13 6.18 1.58
N LYS A 84 -6.35 5.68 1.76
CA LYS A 84 -7.21 5.29 0.64
C LYS A 84 -7.45 6.51 -0.26
N ILE A 85 -7.30 6.33 -1.56
CA ILE A 85 -7.50 7.41 -2.56
C ILE A 85 -8.88 8.06 -2.38
N ILE A 86 -9.90 7.26 -2.03
CA ILE A 86 -11.27 7.70 -1.76
C ILE A 86 -11.37 8.75 -0.63
N GLU A 87 -10.46 8.75 0.35
CA GLU A 87 -10.46 9.74 1.43
C GLU A 87 -10.07 11.14 0.94
N HIS A 88 -9.44 11.20 -0.23
CA HIS A 88 -9.05 12.43 -0.89
C HIS A 88 -10.01 12.82 -2.01
N ILE A 89 -11.16 12.18 -2.18
CA ILE A 89 -12.15 12.54 -3.20
C ILE A 89 -13.45 12.99 -2.52
N ASP A 90 -13.88 14.21 -2.85
CA ASP A 90 -15.08 14.81 -2.32
C ASP A 90 -16.11 15.01 -3.43
N LYS A 91 -17.40 15.02 -3.05
CA LYS A 91 -18.47 15.42 -3.96
C LYS A 91 -18.21 16.86 -4.40
N GLY A 92 -18.19 17.09 -5.71
CA GLY A 92 -17.90 18.39 -6.32
C GLY A 92 -16.52 18.47 -6.98
N ASP A 93 -15.59 17.60 -6.60
CA ASP A 93 -14.26 17.54 -7.21
C ASP A 93 -14.33 17.26 -8.71
N ILE A 94 -13.33 17.78 -9.43
CA ILE A 94 -13.12 17.46 -10.85
C ILE A 94 -12.04 16.39 -10.93
N VAL A 95 -12.40 15.28 -11.55
CA VAL A 95 -11.53 14.14 -11.80
C VAL A 95 -11.40 13.87 -13.29
N GLU A 96 -10.31 13.24 -13.69
CA GLU A 96 -10.09 12.68 -15.02
C GLU A 96 -10.17 11.16 -14.93
N LEU A 97 -10.89 10.52 -15.84
CA LEU A 97 -10.92 9.07 -15.92
C LEU A 97 -9.62 8.56 -16.56
N VAL A 98 -8.88 7.70 -15.86
CA VAL A 98 -7.61 7.12 -16.35
C VAL A 98 -7.77 5.70 -16.93
N GLY A 99 -8.97 5.13 -16.80
CA GLY A 99 -9.32 3.79 -17.28
C GLY A 99 -10.73 3.71 -17.87
N GLY A 100 -11.06 2.56 -18.44
CA GLY A 100 -12.38 2.29 -19.02
C GLY A 100 -12.64 3.00 -20.37
N PRO A 101 -13.88 2.94 -20.88
CA PRO A 101 -14.25 3.48 -22.19
C PRO A 101 -14.24 5.02 -22.26
N PHE A 102 -14.27 5.70 -21.11
CA PHE A 102 -14.25 7.16 -21.00
C PHE A 102 -12.87 7.70 -20.59
N LYS A 103 -11.80 6.93 -20.81
CA LYS A 103 -10.43 7.34 -20.46
C LYS A 103 -10.05 8.66 -21.15
N GLY A 104 -9.54 9.61 -20.36
CA GLY A 104 -9.14 10.94 -20.78
C GLY A 104 -10.22 12.00 -20.61
N GLU A 105 -11.47 11.60 -20.36
CA GLU A 105 -12.57 12.52 -20.13
C GLU A 105 -12.54 13.10 -18.71
N ARG A 106 -13.01 14.34 -18.57
CA ARG A 106 -13.16 15.01 -17.28
C ARG A 106 -14.60 14.90 -16.78
N ALA A 107 -14.72 14.67 -15.48
CA ALA A 107 -16.00 14.48 -14.84
C ALA A 107 -16.04 15.16 -13.47
N ARG A 108 -17.23 15.55 -13.05
CA ARG A 108 -17.51 16.06 -11.71
C ARG A 108 -18.01 14.92 -10.83
N VAL A 109 -17.48 14.83 -9.62
CA VAL A 109 -17.92 13.85 -8.63
C VAL A 109 -19.28 14.27 -8.07
N THR A 110 -20.29 13.41 -8.21
CA THR A 110 -21.65 13.67 -7.69
C THR A 110 -21.95 12.88 -6.42
N ARG A 111 -21.31 11.73 -6.24
CA ARG A 111 -21.43 10.88 -5.05
C ARG A 111 -20.14 10.10 -4.80
N VAL A 112 -19.82 9.90 -3.53
CA VAL A 112 -18.66 9.14 -3.05
C VAL A 112 -19.17 8.03 -2.14
N ASP A 113 -18.87 6.78 -2.45
CA ASP A 113 -19.14 5.62 -1.58
C ASP A 113 -17.82 5.12 -0.98
N LYS A 114 -17.54 5.55 0.26
CA LYS A 114 -16.32 5.19 0.99
C LYS A 114 -16.23 3.71 1.37
N HIS A 115 -17.38 3.03 1.49
CA HIS A 115 -17.40 1.61 1.84
C HIS A 115 -17.05 0.73 0.65
N LYS A 116 -17.50 1.13 -0.55
CA LYS A 116 -17.24 0.39 -1.80
C LYS A 116 -16.02 0.88 -2.57
N GLU A 117 -15.45 2.02 -2.19
CA GLU A 117 -14.36 2.67 -2.92
C GLU A 117 -14.77 3.02 -4.37
N GLU A 118 -16.02 3.45 -4.53
CA GLU A 118 -16.62 3.83 -5.80
C GLU A 118 -17.02 5.31 -5.80
N VAL A 119 -16.91 5.96 -6.97
CA VAL A 119 -17.35 7.33 -7.19
C VAL A 119 -18.35 7.39 -8.34
N THR A 120 -19.44 8.12 -8.14
CA THR A 120 -20.39 8.45 -9.20
C THR A 120 -20.01 9.81 -9.79
N LEU A 121 -19.91 9.87 -11.11
CA LEU A 121 -19.40 10.99 -11.87
C LEU A 121 -20.40 11.46 -12.93
N GLU A 122 -20.35 12.74 -13.25
CA GLU A 122 -21.02 13.33 -14.42
C GLU A 122 -19.96 13.95 -15.35
N LEU A 123 -19.92 13.52 -16.62
CA LEU A 123 -18.99 14.04 -17.61
C LEU A 123 -19.27 15.53 -17.89
N ILE A 124 -18.22 16.35 -17.95
CA ILE A 124 -18.36 17.81 -18.13
C ILE A 124 -18.74 18.15 -19.57
N ASP A 125 -18.15 17.45 -20.55
CA ASP A 125 -18.32 17.74 -21.98
C ASP A 125 -19.48 16.94 -22.63
N ALA A 126 -20.30 16.26 -21.83
CA ALA A 126 -21.44 15.49 -22.32
C ALA A 126 -22.67 16.40 -22.56
N ALA A 127 -23.29 16.27 -23.73
CA ALA A 127 -24.51 17.01 -24.08
C ALA A 127 -25.71 16.67 -23.17
N VAL A 128 -25.72 15.46 -22.59
CA VAL A 128 -26.72 15.00 -21.63
C VAL A 128 -25.99 14.41 -20.42
N PRO A 129 -26.31 14.85 -19.18
CA PRO A 129 -25.65 14.34 -17.98
C PRO A 129 -26.13 12.92 -17.71
N ILE A 130 -25.24 11.95 -17.91
CA ILE A 130 -25.48 10.55 -17.55
C ILE A 130 -24.54 10.20 -16.38
N PRO A 131 -25.07 9.79 -15.22
CA PRO A 131 -24.23 9.41 -14.10
C PRO A 131 -23.54 8.08 -14.37
N ILE A 132 -22.22 8.03 -14.23
CA ILE A 132 -21.40 6.82 -14.33
C ILE A 132 -20.79 6.50 -12.98
N THR A 133 -20.74 5.22 -12.57
CA THR A 133 -20.07 4.82 -11.33
C THR A 133 -18.85 3.98 -11.66
N VAL A 134 -17.70 4.36 -11.11
CA VAL A 134 -16.40 3.73 -11.36
C VAL A 134 -15.64 3.57 -10.04
N GLY A 135 -14.66 2.66 -10.01
CA GLY A 135 -13.74 2.52 -8.88
C GLY A 135 -12.78 3.71 -8.77
N VAL A 136 -12.33 4.01 -7.55
CA VAL A 136 -11.40 5.13 -7.26
C VAL A 136 -10.06 5.01 -7.97
N GLU A 137 -9.63 3.79 -8.30
CA GLU A 137 -8.40 3.52 -9.03
C GLU A 137 -8.46 3.96 -10.50
N GLN A 138 -9.68 4.18 -11.02
CA GLN A 138 -9.91 4.59 -12.40
C GLN A 138 -10.03 6.11 -12.55
N VAL A 139 -9.83 6.87 -11.48
CA VAL A 139 -9.94 8.33 -11.49
C VAL A 139 -8.68 8.98 -10.94
N LYS A 140 -8.39 10.17 -11.46
CA LYS A 140 -7.31 11.03 -10.98
C LYS A 140 -7.87 12.42 -10.69
N ILE A 141 -7.63 12.94 -9.49
CA ILE A 141 -8.07 14.29 -9.11
C ILE A 141 -7.33 15.33 -9.97
N VAL A 142 -8.09 16.23 -10.59
CA VAL A 142 -7.59 17.34 -11.41
C VAL A 142 -7.74 18.66 -10.67
N SER A 143 -8.89 18.87 -10.03
CA SER A 143 -9.16 20.04 -9.20
C SER A 143 -9.97 19.63 -7.99
N LYS A 144 -9.59 20.17 -6.83
CA LYS A 144 -10.44 20.16 -5.65
C LYS A 144 -11.55 21.19 -5.80
N GLN A 145 -12.70 20.90 -5.19
CA GLN A 145 -13.70 21.93 -4.94
C GLN A 145 -13.12 22.97 -3.98
N ASP A 146 -13.24 24.26 -4.33
CA ASP A 146 -12.98 25.38 -3.40
C ASP A 146 -14.06 25.46 -2.31
#